data_AF-A0AAU6D5T8-F1
#
_entry.id   AF-A0AAU6D5T8-F1
#
_cell.length_a   1.000
_cell.length_b   1.000
_cell.length_c   1.000
_cell.angle_alpha   90.00
_cell.angle_beta   90.00
_cell.angle_gamma   90.00
#
_symmetry.space_group_name_H-M   'P 1'
#
loop_
_entity.id
_entity.type
_entity.pdbx_description
1 polymer ?
#
loop_
_entity_poly.entity_id
_entity_poly.type
_entity_poly.pdbx_seq_one_letter_code
_entity_poly.pdbx_strand_id
1 'polypeptide(L)'
;MPPRMNNPSLVVPDALQPLLDLSKVIGGTGVPQRTLDLVRLRVSQINGRLYTLPADLGKAVEADERLPLVAGWRTASCFSGAERAALALAESTTEISGQEDPVPDEVWEQAVGHFKDEELAALVLHIGLVNLWNRVNVSTRQVPADWR
;
A
#
# COMPACT_ATOMS: atom_id res chain seq x y z
N MET A 1 12.28 -20.65 1.75
CA MET A 1 12.01 -21.36 0.48
C MET A 1 12.52 -20.50 -0.67
N PRO A 2 13.12 -21.08 -1.72
CA PRO A 2 13.56 -20.30 -2.88
C PRO A 2 12.38 -19.72 -3.67
N PRO A 3 12.59 -18.62 -4.43
CA PRO A 3 11.61 -18.11 -5.40
C PRO A 3 11.20 -19.19 -6.40
N ARG A 4 9.93 -19.16 -6.82
CA ARG A 4 9.41 -20.06 -7.87
C ARG A 4 9.89 -19.66 -9.27
N MET A 5 10.20 -18.37 -9.46
CA MET A 5 10.78 -17.79 -10.67
C MET A 5 11.39 -16.42 -10.37
N ASN A 6 12.13 -15.85 -11.32
CA ASN A 6 12.48 -14.42 -11.30
C ASN A 6 11.21 -13.56 -11.24
N ASN A 7 11.29 -12.37 -10.63
CA ASN A 7 10.14 -11.48 -10.52
C ASN A 7 9.48 -11.28 -11.90
N PRO A 8 8.17 -11.57 -12.07
CA PRO A 8 7.46 -11.41 -13.33
C PRO A 8 7.64 -10.04 -14.01
N SER A 9 7.77 -8.95 -13.25
CA SER A 9 8.01 -7.61 -13.83
C SER A 9 9.40 -7.45 -14.46
N LEU A 10 10.35 -8.34 -14.11
CA LEU A 10 11.69 -8.41 -14.71
C LEU A 10 11.77 -9.47 -15.83
N VAL A 11 10.80 -10.38 -15.91
CA VAL A 11 10.77 -11.45 -16.92
C VAL A 11 10.00 -11.01 -18.16
N VAL A 12 8.88 -10.30 -17.98
CA VAL A 12 8.13 -9.74 -19.10
C VAL A 12 8.85 -8.47 -19.57
N PRO A 13 9.28 -8.41 -20.85
CA PRO A 13 9.93 -7.21 -21.39
C PRO A 13 9.06 -5.97 -21.16
N ASP A 14 9.71 -4.87 -20.78
CA ASP A 14 9.09 -3.55 -20.58
C ASP A 14 7.98 -3.49 -19.51
N ALA A 15 7.78 -4.52 -18.68
CA ALA A 15 6.72 -4.54 -17.68
C ALA A 15 7.03 -3.74 -16.41
N LEU A 16 8.30 -3.65 -15.99
CA LEU A 16 8.67 -2.95 -14.77
C LEU A 16 8.46 -1.43 -14.87
N GLN A 17 8.91 -0.82 -15.97
CA GLN A 17 8.96 0.64 -16.08
C GLN A 17 7.58 1.31 -15.94
N PRO A 18 6.51 0.82 -16.59
CA PRO A 18 5.17 1.40 -16.41
C PRO A 18 4.66 1.33 -14.96
N LEU A 19 5.01 0.28 -14.21
CA LEU A 19 4.63 0.15 -12.79
C LEU A 19 5.38 1.17 -11.92
N LEU A 20 6.64 1.44 -12.23
CA LEU A 20 7.44 2.47 -11.56
C LEU A 20 6.96 3.88 -11.92
N ASP A 21 6.62 4.12 -13.19
CA ASP A 21 6.09 5.40 -13.67
C ASP A 21 4.75 5.70 -13.01
N LEU A 22 3.86 4.71 -12.90
CA LEU A 22 2.61 4.85 -12.16
C LEU A 22 2.86 5.21 -10.68
N SER A 23 3.79 4.52 -10.02
CA SER A 23 4.18 4.84 -8.63
C SER A 23 4.68 6.29 -8.51
N LYS A 24 5.44 6.78 -9.49
CA LYS A 24 5.96 8.15 -9.52
C LYS A 24 4.84 9.18 -9.72
N VAL A 25 3.91 8.91 -10.64
CA VAL A 25 2.75 9.78 -10.88
C VAL A 25 1.90 9.90 -9.61
N ILE A 26 1.61 8.77 -8.94
CA ILE A 26 0.87 8.73 -7.68
C ILE A 26 1.55 9.62 -6.62
N GLY A 27 2.86 9.49 -6.43
CA GLY A 27 3.62 10.29 -5.45
C GLY A 27 3.63 11.79 -5.74
N GLY A 28 3.26 12.21 -6.96
CA GLY A 28 3.16 13.62 -7.35
C GLY A 28 1.79 14.28 -7.14
N THR A 29 0.78 13.55 -6.68
CA THR A 29 -0.64 14.00 -6.64
C THR A 29 -1.04 14.80 -5.40
N GLY A 30 -0.13 14.98 -4.44
CA GLY A 30 -0.39 15.74 -3.20
C GLY A 30 -0.75 14.88 -1.98
N VAL A 31 -1.05 13.59 -2.17
CA VAL A 31 -1.18 12.65 -1.04
C VAL A 31 0.16 12.59 -0.29
N PRO A 32 0.18 12.82 1.03
CA PRO A 32 1.43 12.77 1.79
C PRO A 32 2.10 11.41 1.62
N GLN A 33 3.41 11.40 1.32
CA GLN A 33 4.18 10.16 1.13
C GLN A 33 4.03 9.21 2.33
N ARG A 34 3.98 9.78 3.54
CA ARG A 34 3.75 9.02 4.77
C ARG A 34 2.43 8.25 4.76
N THR A 35 1.34 8.85 4.26
CA THR A 35 0.04 8.18 4.13
C THR A 35 0.12 7.03 3.11
N LEU A 36 0.80 7.24 1.98
CA LEU A 36 1.04 6.18 0.99
C LEU A 36 1.85 5.02 1.59
N ASP A 37 2.84 5.31 2.42
CA ASP A 37 3.67 4.29 3.09
C ASP A 37 2.87 3.49 4.13
N LEU A 38 2.01 4.15 4.92
CA LEU A 38 1.10 3.50 5.87
C LEU A 38 0.12 2.55 5.15
N VAL A 39 -0.48 3.02 4.06
CA VAL A 39 -1.37 2.22 3.21
C VAL A 39 -0.63 1.03 2.63
N ARG A 40 0.57 1.23 2.08
CA ARG A 40 1.39 0.15 1.52
C ARG A 40 1.72 -0.91 2.57
N LEU A 41 2.10 -0.48 3.77
CA LEU A 41 2.38 -1.38 4.89
C LEU A 41 1.12 -2.18 5.25
N ARG A 42 -0.03 -1.51 5.42
CA ARG A 42 -1.26 -2.18 5.84
C ARG A 42 -1.76 -3.19 4.81
N VAL A 43 -1.80 -2.81 3.53
CA VAL A 43 -2.16 -3.71 2.43
C VAL A 43 -1.23 -4.93 2.38
N SER A 44 0.06 -4.75 2.65
CA SER A 44 1.03 -5.86 2.68
C SER A 44 0.82 -6.81 3.87
N GLN A 45 0.49 -6.27 5.04
CA GLN A 45 0.11 -7.08 6.21
C GLN A 45 -1.11 -7.96 5.91
N ILE A 46 -2.16 -7.41 5.31
CA ILE A 46 -3.38 -8.16 4.95
C ILE A 46 -3.07 -9.26 3.93
N ASN A 47 -2.24 -8.95 2.92
CA ASN A 47 -1.81 -9.93 1.92
C ASN A 47 -0.77 -10.95 2.44
N GLY A 48 -0.47 -10.98 3.74
CA GLY A 48 0.45 -11.95 4.35
C GLY A 48 1.92 -11.78 3.91
N ARG A 49 2.30 -10.57 3.46
CA ARG A 49 3.66 -10.27 3.03
C ARG A 49 4.39 -9.47 4.10
N LEU A 50 5.51 -10.02 4.58
CA LEU A 50 6.49 -9.24 5.34
C LEU A 50 7.02 -8.13 4.43
N TYR A 51 6.67 -6.90 4.77
CA TYR A 51 7.13 -5.73 4.04
C TYR A 51 8.36 -5.16 4.76
N THR A 52 9.53 -5.32 4.14
CA THR A 52 10.71 -4.53 4.47
C THR A 52 10.66 -3.25 3.65
N LEU A 53 10.72 -2.11 4.35
CA LEU A 53 10.92 -0.83 3.70
C LEU A 53 12.32 -0.79 3.06
N PRO A 54 12.51 -0.06 1.96
CA PRO A 54 13.84 0.19 1.38
C PRO A 54 14.75 0.82 2.43
N ALA A 55 16.04 0.48 2.52
CA ALA A 55 16.91 0.94 3.62
C ALA A 55 16.94 2.47 3.81
N ASP A 56 16.84 3.25 2.72
CA ASP A 56 16.87 4.71 2.76
C ASP A 56 15.59 5.32 3.35
N LEU A 57 14.43 4.71 3.04
CA LEU A 57 13.17 4.99 3.74
C LEU A 57 13.20 4.39 5.15
N GLY A 58 13.80 3.22 5.31
CA GLY A 58 14.01 2.49 6.55
C GLY A 58 14.67 3.35 7.61
N LYS A 59 15.67 4.18 7.28
CA LYS A 59 16.25 5.12 8.26
C LYS A 59 15.30 6.24 8.70
N ALA A 60 14.53 6.81 7.76
CA ALA A 60 13.55 7.85 8.06
C ALA A 60 12.31 7.29 8.79
N VAL A 61 12.06 6.00 8.62
CA VAL A 61 10.86 5.30 9.07
C VAL A 61 11.13 4.40 10.30
N GLU A 62 12.36 3.99 10.57
CA GLU A 62 12.83 3.45 11.86
C GLU A 62 12.70 4.49 12.97
N ALA A 63 12.63 5.77 12.61
CA ALA A 63 12.29 6.87 13.50
C ALA A 63 10.76 7.07 13.66
N ASP A 64 9.91 6.41 12.85
CA ASP A 64 8.45 6.49 12.95
C ASP A 64 7.90 5.37 13.82
N GLU A 65 7.86 5.63 15.13
CA GLU A 65 7.34 4.72 16.17
C GLU A 65 5.88 4.26 15.94
N ARG A 66 5.17 4.85 14.97
CA ARG A 66 3.78 4.51 14.64
C ARG A 66 3.65 3.29 13.73
N LEU A 67 4.68 2.89 12.99
CA LEU A 67 4.55 1.76 12.05
C LEU A 67 4.13 0.44 12.68
N PRO A 68 4.70 0.03 13.84
CA PRO A 68 4.27 -1.21 14.50
C PRO A 68 2.78 -1.16 14.88
N LEU A 69 2.21 0.05 15.03
CA LEU A 69 0.83 0.29 15.43
C LEU A 69 -0.16 0.26 14.25
N VAL A 70 0.32 0.23 12.99
CA VAL A 70 -0.56 0.26 11.80
C VAL A 70 -1.54 -0.90 11.76
N ALA A 71 -1.16 -2.09 12.23
CA ALA A 71 -2.09 -3.21 12.30
C ALA A 71 -3.27 -2.96 13.28
N GLY A 72 -3.04 -2.13 14.31
CA GLY A 72 -4.01 -1.71 15.31
C GLY A 72 -4.49 -0.26 15.13
N TRP A 73 -4.44 0.28 13.92
CA TRP A 73 -4.67 1.72 13.68
C TRP A 73 -6.01 2.24 14.21
N ARG A 74 -7.05 1.40 14.25
CA ARG A 74 -8.38 1.78 14.75
C ARG A 74 -8.36 2.24 16.20
N THR A 75 -7.51 1.65 17.04
CA THR A 75 -7.39 1.96 18.47
C THR A 75 -6.21 2.89 18.78
N ALA A 76 -5.26 3.05 17.85
CA ALA A 76 -4.15 3.97 17.99
C ALA A 76 -4.57 5.43 17.77
N SER A 77 -4.21 6.31 18.70
CA SER A 77 -4.52 7.76 18.66
C SER A 77 -3.56 8.58 17.81
N CYS A 78 -2.45 7.98 17.35
CA CYS A 78 -1.37 8.68 16.66
C CYS A 78 -1.61 8.89 15.15
N PHE A 79 -2.73 8.39 14.60
CA PHE A 79 -3.12 8.56 13.21
C PHE A 79 -4.18 9.66 13.05
N SER A 80 -3.94 10.57 12.11
CA SER A 80 -4.88 11.64 11.73
C SER A 80 -6.15 11.11 11.06
N GLY A 81 -7.19 11.94 10.96
CA GLY A 81 -8.43 11.58 10.24
C GLY A 81 -8.17 11.12 8.80
N ALA A 82 -7.34 11.85 8.06
CA ALA A 82 -6.95 11.50 6.69
C ALA A 82 -6.20 10.16 6.60
N GLU A 83 -5.24 9.91 7.51
CA GLU A 83 -4.54 8.61 7.57
C GLU A 83 -5.51 7.47 7.90
N ARG A 84 -6.45 7.68 8.81
CA ARG A 84 -7.47 6.69 9.19
C ARG A 84 -8.43 6.38 8.05
N ALA A 85 -8.90 7.40 7.33
CA ALA A 85 -9.74 7.22 6.15
C ALA A 85 -9.00 6.46 5.04
N ALA A 86 -7.73 6.80 4.78
CA ALA A 86 -6.91 6.08 3.82
C ALA A 86 -6.67 4.62 4.21
N LEU A 87 -6.45 4.34 5.49
CA LEU A 87 -6.31 2.97 6.00
C LEU A 87 -7.62 2.19 5.89
N ALA A 88 -8.77 2.78 6.23
CA ALA A 88 -10.08 2.16 6.07
C ALA A 88 -10.35 1.77 4.60
N LEU A 89 -10.14 2.72 3.67
CA LEU A 89 -10.29 2.46 2.24
C LEU A 89 -9.35 1.37 1.75
N ALA A 90 -8.11 1.35 2.24
CA ALA A 90 -7.11 0.34 1.90
C ALA A 90 -7.50 -1.07 2.34
N GLU A 91 -8.06 -1.24 3.55
CA GLU A 91 -8.55 -2.55 4.01
C GLU A 91 -9.73 -3.03 3.16
N SER A 92 -10.78 -2.20 3.03
CA SER A 92 -11.98 -2.56 2.26
C SER A 92 -11.69 -2.91 0.81
N THR A 93 -10.79 -2.15 0.16
CA THR A 93 -10.38 -2.42 -1.23
C THR A 93 -9.49 -3.67 -1.36
N THR A 94 -8.73 -4.02 -0.31
CA THR A 94 -7.86 -5.20 -0.35
C THR A 94 -8.65 -6.50 -0.16
N GLU A 95 -9.71 -6.47 0.63
CA GLU A 95 -10.52 -7.64 1.02
C GLU A 95 -11.78 -7.84 0.15
N ILE A 96 -11.82 -7.26 -1.05
CA ILE A 96 -12.99 -7.26 -1.97
C ILE A 96 -13.64 -8.65 -2.13
N SER A 97 -12.85 -9.72 -2.24
CA SER A 97 -13.36 -11.07 -2.50
C SER A 97 -14.07 -11.74 -1.30
N GLY A 98 -13.99 -11.14 -0.11
CA GLY A 98 -14.54 -11.71 1.13
C GLY A 98 -15.75 -10.99 1.70
N GLN A 99 -16.25 -9.95 1.01
CA GLN A 99 -17.30 -9.05 1.52
C GLN A 99 -18.52 -9.06 0.60
N GLU A 100 -19.72 -8.97 1.18
CA GLU A 100 -20.97 -8.80 0.42
C GLU A 100 -21.07 -7.40 -0.21
N ASP A 101 -20.63 -6.38 0.53
CA ASP A 101 -20.55 -4.98 0.10
C ASP A 101 -19.10 -4.48 0.20
N PRO A 102 -18.26 -4.74 -0.83
CA PRO A 102 -16.88 -4.32 -0.83
C PRO A 102 -16.79 -2.80 -1.03
N VAL A 103 -16.12 -2.12 -0.10
CA VAL A 103 -16.00 -0.65 -0.01
C VAL A 103 -17.36 0.05 0.20
N PRO A 104 -17.94 -0.08 1.41
CA PRO A 104 -19.22 0.58 1.73
C PRO A 104 -19.17 2.10 1.54
N ASP A 105 -20.32 2.70 1.21
CA ASP A 105 -20.43 4.15 0.97
C ASP A 105 -19.85 4.99 2.13
N GLU A 106 -20.04 4.57 3.39
CA GLU A 106 -19.46 5.26 4.55
C GLU A 106 -17.92 5.33 4.49
N VAL A 107 -17.25 4.25 4.06
CA VAL A 107 -15.79 4.22 3.91
C VAL A 107 -15.35 5.17 2.79
N TRP A 108 -16.11 5.20 1.69
CA TRP A 108 -15.85 6.09 0.57
C TRP A 108 -16.05 7.57 0.96
N GLU A 109 -17.17 7.90 1.60
CA GLU A 109 -17.50 9.26 2.05
C GLU A 109 -16.48 9.80 3.06
N GLN A 110 -15.98 8.94 3.96
CA GLN A 110 -14.89 9.32 4.87
C GLN A 110 -13.62 9.73 4.11
N ALA A 111 -13.27 9.01 3.04
CA ALA A 111 -12.11 9.36 2.22
C ALA A 111 -12.34 10.67 1.43
N VAL A 112 -13.54 10.86 0.86
CA VAL A 112 -13.95 12.11 0.18
C VAL A 112 -13.84 13.31 1.13
N GLY A 113 -14.14 13.14 2.42
CA GLY A 113 -14.01 14.22 3.41
C GLY A 113 -12.58 14.69 3.67
N HIS A 114 -11.56 13.96 3.22
CA HIS A 114 -10.15 14.24 3.50
C HIS A 114 -9.27 14.47 2.28
N PHE A 115 -9.66 13.98 1.10
CA PHE A 115 -8.85 14.01 -0.11
C PHE A 115 -9.60 14.67 -1.26
N LYS A 116 -8.88 15.47 -2.07
CA LYS A 116 -9.41 15.99 -3.33
C LYS A 116 -9.54 14.87 -4.36
N ASP A 117 -10.29 15.12 -5.42
CA ASP A 117 -10.55 14.13 -6.49
C ASP A 117 -9.28 13.45 -7.02
N GLU A 118 -8.24 14.23 -7.33
CA GLU A 118 -6.95 13.69 -7.83
C GLU A 118 -6.19 12.88 -6.77
N GLU A 119 -6.22 13.32 -5.50
CA GLU A 119 -5.58 12.65 -4.37
C GLU A 119 -6.29 11.32 -4.05
N LEU A 120 -7.62 11.31 -4.08
CA LEU A 120 -8.44 10.12 -3.87
C LEU A 120 -8.24 9.11 -5.00
N ALA A 121 -8.21 9.56 -6.26
CA ALA A 121 -7.90 8.71 -7.41
C ALA A 121 -6.50 8.09 -7.29
N ALA A 122 -5.50 8.89 -6.87
CA ALA A 122 -4.15 8.41 -6.63
C ALA A 122 -4.09 7.37 -5.50
N LEU A 123 -4.86 7.57 -4.43
CA LEU A 123 -4.95 6.62 -3.32
C LEU A 123 -5.54 5.27 -3.76
N VAL A 124 -6.61 5.27 -4.55
CA VAL A 124 -7.20 4.05 -5.12
C VAL A 124 -6.20 3.32 -6.03
N LEU A 125 -5.53 4.05 -6.92
CA LEU A 125 -4.49 3.49 -7.80
C LEU A 125 -3.32 2.92 -6.99
N HIS A 126 -2.91 3.60 -5.92
CA HIS A 126 -1.86 3.14 -5.02
C HIS A 126 -2.22 1.82 -4.34
N ILE A 127 -3.45 1.71 -3.80
CA ILE A 127 -3.93 0.47 -3.18
C ILE A 127 -3.92 -0.68 -4.20
N GLY A 128 -4.39 -0.44 -5.43
CA GLY A 128 -4.36 -1.41 -6.52
C GLY A 128 -2.93 -1.84 -6.90
N LEU A 129 -2.02 -0.87 -7.05
CA LEU A 129 -0.61 -1.12 -7.38
C LEU A 129 0.10 -1.93 -6.29
N VAL A 130 -0.14 -1.62 -5.01
CA VAL A 130 0.42 -2.40 -3.90
C VAL A 130 -0.16 -3.82 -3.89
N ASN A 131 -1.46 -3.98 -4.14
CA ASN A 131 -2.12 -5.28 -4.26
C ASN A 131 -1.55 -6.12 -5.43
N LEU A 132 -1.22 -5.49 -6.55
CA LEU A 132 -0.53 -6.12 -7.68
C LEU A 132 0.84 -6.61 -7.24
N TRP A 133 1.67 -5.74 -6.65
CA TRP A 133 2.99 -6.13 -6.16
C TRP A 133 2.92 -7.29 -5.17
N ASN A 134 1.97 -7.28 -4.25
CA ASN A 134 1.82 -8.34 -3.27
C ASN A 134 1.41 -9.67 -3.92
N ARG A 135 0.46 -9.65 -4.87
CA ARG A 135 0.06 -10.85 -5.62
C ARG A 135 1.21 -11.43 -6.42
N VAL A 136 1.97 -10.59 -7.12
CA VAL A 136 3.17 -11.01 -7.87
C VAL A 136 4.21 -11.65 -6.94
N ASN A 137 4.52 -10.99 -5.82
CA ASN A 137 5.57 -11.46 -4.93
C ASN A 137 5.19 -12.73 -4.17
N VAL A 138 3.96 -12.81 -3.64
CA VAL A 138 3.46 -13.98 -2.89
C VAL A 138 3.30 -15.18 -3.82
N SER A 139 2.70 -15.00 -5.00
CA SER A 139 2.51 -16.09 -5.97
C SER A 139 3.83 -16.67 -6.47
N THR A 140 4.90 -15.89 -6.52
CA THR A 140 6.23 -16.36 -6.99
C THR A 140 7.22 -16.61 -5.85
N ARG A 141 6.80 -16.52 -4.59
CA ARG A 141 7.67 -16.68 -3.39
C ARG A 141 8.92 -15.78 -3.45
N GLN A 142 8.77 -14.56 -3.94
CA GLN A 142 9.88 -13.59 -3.90
C GLN A 142 10.27 -13.40 -2.43
N VAL A 143 11.57 -13.53 -2.16
CA VAL A 143 12.13 -13.09 -0.88
C VAL A 143 11.96 -11.57 -0.85
N PRO A 144 11.53 -10.97 0.28
CA PRO A 144 11.60 -9.52 0.43
C PRO A 144 13.02 -9.11 0.05
N ALA A 145 13.15 -8.32 -1.01
CA ALA A 145 14.48 -7.95 -1.46
C ALA A 145 15.12 -7.11 -0.34
N ASP A 146 16.35 -7.46 0.03
CA ASP A 146 17.24 -6.55 0.75
C ASP A 146 17.56 -5.44 -0.24
N TRP A 147 16.80 -4.34 -0.23
CA TRP A 147 17.14 -3.16 -1.02
C TRP A 147 18.29 -2.49 -0.24
N ARG A 148 19.50 -3.03 -0.42
CA ARG A 148 20.75 -2.41 0.00
C ARG A 148 21.17 -1.36 -0.99
#